data_AF-A0A829NDY5-F1
#
_entry.id   AF-A0A829NDY5-F1
#
_cell.length_a   1.000
_cell.length_b   1.000
_cell.length_c   1.000
_cell.angle_alpha   90.00
_cell.angle_beta   90.00
_cell.angle_gamma   90.00
#
_symmetry.space_group_name_H-M   'P 1'
#
loop_
_entity.id
_entity.type
_entity.pdbx_description
1 polymer ?
#
loop_
_entity_poly.entity_id
_entity_poly.type
_entity_poly.pdbx_seq_one_letter_code
_entity_poly.pdbx_strand_id
1 'polypeptide(L)'
;MSKRLDKKKLKRQTTAIESPIAETSASKETINFFIQYQDQEYLETEIISRVKESCLLNGASSDELNTISIYLKPEDKKAYFTYGEDKSGFIEL
;
A
#
# COMPACT_ATOMS: atom_id res chain seq x y z
N MET A 1 57.54 -23.14 -23.51
CA MET A 1 57.16 -22.88 -24.92
C MET A 1 56.43 -24.09 -25.46
N SER A 2 55.13 -23.99 -25.75
CA SER A 2 54.42 -24.95 -26.61
C SER A 2 53.43 -24.18 -27.47
N LYS A 3 53.54 -24.42 -28.78
CA LYS A 3 52.95 -23.67 -29.90
C LYS A 3 51.72 -24.41 -30.44
N ARG A 4 50.69 -23.63 -30.81
CA ARG A 4 49.73 -23.77 -31.93
C ARG A 4 48.81 -25.01 -31.98
N LEU A 5 47.50 -24.80 -32.20
CA LEU A 5 46.85 -24.84 -33.53
C LEU A 5 45.32 -24.75 -33.41
N ASP A 6 44.75 -24.27 -34.50
CA ASP A 6 43.48 -23.58 -34.70
C ASP A 6 42.22 -24.47 -34.85
N LYS A 7 41.07 -23.76 -34.86
CA LYS A 7 39.92 -23.96 -35.76
C LYS A 7 38.81 -24.92 -35.33
N LYS A 8 37.68 -24.36 -34.86
CA LYS A 8 36.38 -24.59 -35.53
C LYS A 8 35.28 -23.62 -35.07
N LYS A 9 34.69 -22.94 -36.05
CA LYS A 9 33.36 -22.32 -36.02
C LYS A 9 32.35 -23.16 -35.24
N LEU A 10 31.60 -22.54 -34.33
CA LEU A 10 30.18 -22.84 -34.21
C LEU A 10 29.39 -21.54 -34.01
N LYS A 11 28.56 -21.26 -35.01
CA LYS A 11 27.53 -20.24 -35.04
C LYS A 11 26.40 -20.73 -34.13
N ARG A 12 26.05 -19.98 -33.07
CA ARG A 12 24.75 -20.10 -32.41
C ARG A 12 24.16 -18.70 -32.23
N GLN A 13 23.15 -18.48 -33.06
CA GLN A 13 22.22 -17.37 -33.03
C GLN A 13 21.08 -17.79 -32.10
N THR A 14 20.89 -17.07 -31.00
CA THR A 14 19.64 -17.04 -30.21
C THR A 14 19.67 -15.70 -29.46
N THR A 15 19.04 -14.65 -30.00
CA THR A 15 17.65 -14.24 -29.76
C THR A 15 17.37 -13.86 -28.30
N ALA A 16 17.16 -12.54 -28.11
CA ALA A 16 16.37 -11.87 -27.09
C ALA A 16 16.70 -12.12 -25.61
N ILE A 17 17.52 -11.24 -25.04
CA ILE A 17 17.38 -10.80 -23.64
C ILE A 17 17.70 -9.31 -23.61
N GLU A 18 16.73 -8.48 -23.96
CA GLU A 18 16.80 -7.06 -23.69
C GLU A 18 15.70 -6.72 -22.70
N SER A 19 16.17 -6.40 -21.48
CA SER A 19 15.49 -5.57 -20.48
C SER A 19 14.31 -6.19 -19.72
N PRO A 20 14.49 -6.55 -18.44
CA PRO A 20 13.39 -6.41 -17.50
C PRO A 20 13.02 -4.92 -17.48
N ILE A 21 11.83 -4.61 -17.98
CA ILE A 21 11.22 -3.30 -17.77
C ILE A 21 11.12 -3.18 -16.26
N ALA A 22 11.95 -2.29 -15.71
CA ALA A 22 11.99 -1.99 -14.30
C ALA A 22 10.55 -1.79 -13.82
N GLU A 23 10.09 -2.70 -12.98
CA GLU A 23 8.99 -2.44 -12.08
C GLU A 23 9.40 -1.18 -11.30
N THR A 24 8.94 -0.03 -11.78
CA THR A 24 8.85 1.17 -10.95
C THR A 24 7.69 0.90 -10.01
N SER A 25 7.88 -0.08 -9.12
CA SER A 25 7.15 -0.13 -7.87
C SER A 25 7.74 1.02 -7.10
N ALA A 26 7.18 2.20 -7.36
CA ALA A 26 7.44 3.41 -6.62
C ALA A 26 7.50 2.99 -5.15
N SER A 27 8.66 3.17 -4.54
CA SER A 27 8.80 3.09 -3.10
C SER A 27 7.72 4.00 -2.55
N LYS A 28 6.58 3.41 -2.15
CA LYS A 28 5.51 4.10 -1.45
C LYS A 28 6.23 4.66 -0.24
N GLU A 29 6.48 5.96 -0.25
CA GLU A 29 7.00 6.66 0.90
C GLU A 29 6.05 6.32 2.04
N THR A 30 6.51 5.46 2.97
CA THR A 30 5.72 5.07 4.13
C THR A 30 5.78 6.25 5.09
N ILE A 31 5.01 7.28 4.77
CA ILE A 31 4.86 8.45 5.61
C ILE A 31 4.04 7.99 6.80
N ASN A 32 4.71 7.86 7.95
CA ASN A 32 4.03 7.56 9.20
C ASN A 32 3.56 8.88 9.80
N PHE A 33 2.25 9.10 9.78
CA PHE A 33 1.62 10.24 10.42
C PHE A 33 1.06 9.82 11.77
N PHE A 34 1.48 10.52 12.81
CA PHE A 34 1.08 10.28 14.19
C PHE A 34 0.29 11.47 14.72
N ILE A 35 -0.78 11.18 15.44
CA ILE A 35 -1.68 12.14 16.06
C ILE A 35 -1.56 11.92 17.56
N GLN A 36 -1.02 12.90 18.27
CA GLN A 36 -0.82 12.83 19.71
C GLN A 36 -1.77 13.80 20.41
N TYR A 37 -2.53 13.30 21.37
CA TYR A 37 -3.45 14.10 22.18
C TYR A 37 -3.38 13.65 23.64
N GLN A 38 -2.98 14.55 24.54
CA GLN A 38 -2.68 14.24 25.95
C GLN A 38 -1.64 13.10 26.04
N ASP A 39 -1.96 12.03 26.78
CA ASP A 39 -1.13 10.83 26.94
C ASP A 39 -1.46 9.71 25.92
N GLN A 40 -2.10 10.06 24.80
CA GLN A 40 -2.50 9.11 23.75
C GLN A 40 -1.80 9.41 22.42
N GLU A 41 -1.40 8.35 21.72
CA GLU A 41 -0.79 8.40 20.40
C GLU A 41 -1.56 7.50 19.44
N TYR A 42 -1.89 8.04 18.26
CA TYR A 42 -2.63 7.35 17.22
C TYR A 42 -1.87 7.41 15.91
N LEU A 43 -1.78 6.28 15.22
CA LEU A 43 -1.13 6.20 13.92
C LEU A 43 -2.20 6.28 12.83
N GLU A 44 -2.09 7.27 11.93
CA GLU A 44 -3.09 7.52 10.89
C GLU A 44 -3.34 6.28 10.02
N THR A 45 -2.28 5.61 9.58
CA THR A 45 -2.41 4.40 8.74
C THR A 45 -3.08 3.23 9.46
N GLU A 46 -2.96 3.16 10.79
CA GLU A 46 -3.66 2.15 11.60
C GLU A 46 -5.15 2.46 11.67
N ILE A 47 -5.50 3.73 11.92
CA ILE A 47 -6.90 4.18 11.92
C ILE A 47 -7.53 3.95 10.55
N ILE A 48 -6.85 4.35 9.47
CA ILE A 48 -7.34 4.13 8.11
C ILE A 48 -7.54 2.62 7.84
N SER A 49 -6.62 1.76 8.29
CA SER A 49 -6.76 0.31 8.10
C SER A 49 -7.96 -0.24 8.87
N ARG A 50 -8.12 0.10 10.16
CA ARG A 50 -9.27 -0.31 10.95
C ARG A 50 -10.60 0.21 10.39
N VAL A 51 -10.64 1.45 9.90
CA VAL A 51 -11.83 2.01 9.26
C VAL A 51 -12.16 1.24 7.98
N LYS A 52 -11.16 0.95 7.13
CA LYS A 52 -11.37 0.16 5.91
C LYS A 52 -11.88 -1.24 6.22
N GLU A 53 -11.30 -1.91 7.22
CA GLU A 53 -11.79 -3.21 7.71
C GLU A 53 -13.24 -3.11 8.19
N SER A 54 -13.59 -2.10 8.97
CA SER A 54 -14.96 -1.86 9.42
C SER A 54 -15.92 -1.62 8.25
N CYS A 55 -15.53 -0.80 7.27
CA CYS A 55 -16.32 -0.60 6.05
C CYS A 55 -16.53 -1.92 5.29
N LEU A 56 -15.48 -2.75 5.12
CA LEU A 56 -15.56 -4.05 4.46
C LEU A 56 -16.51 -5.01 5.20
N LEU A 57 -16.45 -5.05 6.53
CA LEU A 57 -17.35 -5.85 7.37
C LEU A 57 -18.81 -5.38 7.25
N ASN A 58 -19.03 -4.09 7.06
CA ASN A 58 -20.35 -3.51 6.81
C ASN A 58 -20.81 -3.65 5.34
N GLY A 59 -20.07 -4.38 4.50
CA GLY A 59 -20.43 -4.62 3.10
C GLY A 59 -20.21 -3.42 2.17
N ALA A 60 -19.23 -2.56 2.48
CA ALA A 60 -18.86 -1.44 1.61
C ALA A 60 -18.36 -1.93 0.25
N SER A 61 -18.81 -1.28 -0.82
CA SER A 61 -18.33 -1.54 -2.18
C SER A 61 -16.99 -0.84 -2.43
N SER A 62 -16.20 -1.30 -3.41
CA SER A 62 -14.90 -0.70 -3.74
C SER A 62 -14.96 0.80 -4.03
N ASP A 63 -16.07 1.29 -4.60
CA ASP A 63 -16.31 2.72 -4.83
C ASP A 63 -16.44 3.50 -3.51
N GLU A 64 -17.22 2.98 -2.55
CA GLU A 64 -17.41 3.62 -1.25
C GLU A 64 -16.12 3.62 -0.42
N LEU A 65 -15.26 2.61 -0.59
CA LEU A 65 -13.96 2.54 0.08
C LEU A 65 -12.96 3.60 -0.42
N ASN A 66 -13.22 4.22 -1.58
CA ASN A 66 -12.39 5.29 -2.12
C ASN A 66 -12.77 6.67 -1.53
N THR A 67 -13.99 6.82 -1.01
CA THR A 67 -14.51 8.07 -0.47
C THR A 67 -14.90 7.90 1.00
N ILE A 68 -13.90 7.63 1.84
CA ILE A 68 -14.08 7.54 3.30
C ILE A 68 -13.58 8.82 3.94
N SER A 69 -14.43 9.47 4.74
CA SER A 69 -14.04 10.57 5.62
C SER A 69 -13.90 10.06 7.04
N ILE A 70 -12.77 10.35 7.70
CA ILE A 70 -12.47 9.90 9.05
C ILE A 70 -12.32 11.12 9.96
N TYR A 71 -13.03 11.11 11.08
CA TYR A 71 -13.04 12.12 12.12
C TYR A 71 -12.56 11.51 13.43
N LEU A 72 -11.33 11.83 13.82
CA LEU A 72 -10.74 11.35 15.06
C LEU A 72 -11.18 12.27 16.21
N LYS A 73 -11.85 11.70 17.21
CA LYS A 73 -12.22 12.42 18.44
C LYS A 73 -11.55 11.74 19.64
N PRO A 74 -10.34 12.21 20.01
CA PRO A 74 -9.53 11.53 21.02
C PRO A 74 -10.15 11.63 22.43
N GLU A 75 -10.94 12.69 22.69
CA GLU A 75 -11.70 12.83 23.95
C GLU A 75 -12.67 11.67 24.22
N ASP A 76 -13.30 11.14 23.17
CA ASP A 76 -14.21 9.99 23.26
C ASP A 76 -13.48 8.66 23.01
N LYS A 77 -12.18 8.70 22.71
CA LYS A 77 -11.36 7.55 22.26
C LYS A 77 -11.99 6.83 21.07
N LYS A 78 -12.56 7.61 20.14
CA LYS A 78 -13.29 7.08 18.98
C LYS A 78 -12.89 7.80 17.71
N ALA A 79 -12.78 7.04 16.62
CA ALA A 79 -12.73 7.58 15.27
C ALA A 79 -14.06 7.30 14.58
N TYR A 80 -14.79 8.36 14.26
CA TYR A 80 -16.00 8.30 13.47
C TYR A 80 -15.64 8.30 12.00
N PHE A 81 -16.38 7.57 11.18
CA PHE A 81 -16.14 7.55 9.75
C PHE A 81 -17.45 7.50 8.99
N THR A 82 -17.45 8.12 7.82
CA THR A 82 -18.56 8.12 6.87
C THR A 82 -18.05 7.65 5.52
N TYR A 83 -18.83 6.81 4.84
CA TYR A 83 -18.50 6.26 3.54
C TYR A 83 -19.77 6.15 2.68
N GLY A 84 -19.64 6.44 1.39
CA GLY A 84 -20.81 6.57 0.52
C GLY A 84 -21.74 7.73 0.91
N GLU A 85 -22.97 7.71 0.41
CA GLU A 85 -23.96 8.78 0.65
C GLU A 85 -24.70 8.66 1.99
N ASP A 86 -24.84 7.46 2.56
CA ASP A 86 -25.70 7.25 3.75
C ASP A 86 -25.13 6.31 4.82
N LYS A 87 -23.88 5.85 4.69
CA LYS A 87 -23.30 4.90 5.64
C LYS A 87 -22.29 5.58 6.55
N SER A 88 -22.41 5.30 7.83
CA SER A 88 -21.53 5.83 8.86
C SER A 88 -21.28 4.78 9.93
N GLY A 89 -20.16 4.94 10.63
CA GLY A 89 -19.77 4.08 11.72
C GLY A 89 -18.75 4.76 12.62
N PHE A 90 -18.30 4.01 13.61
CA PHE A 90 -17.19 4.41 14.45
C PHE A 90 -16.34 3.20 14.79
N ILE A 91 -15.06 3.45 15.05
CA ILE A 91 -14.16 2.50 15.69
C ILE A 91 -13.71 3.08 17.02
N GLU A 92 -13.49 2.21 17.98
CA GLU A 92 -12.84 2.57 19.25
C GLU A 92 -11.32 2.53 19.06
N LEU A 93 -10.64 3.51 19.67
CA LEU A 93 -9.20 3.75 19.55
C LEU A 93 -8.46 3.33 20.81
#